data_AF-A0A550HK40-F1
#
_entry.id   AF-A0A550HK40-F1
#
_cell.length_a   1.000
_cell.length_b   1.000
_cell.length_c   1.000
_cell.angle_alpha   90.00
_cell.angle_beta   90.00
_cell.angle_gamma   90.00
#
_symmetry.space_group_name_H-M   'P 1'
#
loop_
_entity.id
_entity.type
_entity.pdbx_description
1 polymer ?
#
loop_
_entity_poly.entity_id
_entity_poly.type
_entity_poly.pdbx_seq_one_letter_code
_entity_poly.pdbx_strand_id
1 'polypeptide(L)'
;MALTVLVAHLAAVLDARRRSDRQVLGAWSIAVGGGLAPVVPLVVLARTQAQQIAWNTPAWNDIAAMPYMLFRSPVVTAVALGGAGVALVAAFRRRRGNEPDPGPGPDFGSDSRPGPGSDTRLPTRLTPVALWALAPFLLTVATARWLHLLLDRCLLFTVPALILLATIGIHRFTARPQVVRRVATALVAVIAAFAPFDWSAVTRNTLPREPDYHSVALEVLADQRPGDGIAYTHRLKPRRALDFELREGPRPRDALLHDTPQQRADYEAGESPDPRIRWAGAQLMTTPLQPYRARPRGGH
;
A
#
# COMPACT_ATOMS: atom_id res chain seq x y z
N MET A 1 2.03 -8.40 6.05
CA MET A 1 1.79 -9.60 6.89
C MET A 1 2.56 -9.56 8.21
N ALA A 2 3.90 -9.44 8.23
CA ALA A 2 4.67 -9.46 9.48
C ALA A 2 4.36 -8.28 10.43
N LEU A 3 4.13 -7.08 9.89
CA LEU A 3 3.91 -5.87 10.69
C LEU A 3 2.58 -5.88 11.44
N THR A 4 1.52 -6.41 10.84
CA THR A 4 0.20 -6.54 11.47
C THR A 4 0.23 -7.55 12.63
N VAL A 5 1.04 -8.61 12.50
CA VAL A 5 1.27 -9.59 13.57
C VAL A 5 2.07 -8.97 14.72
N LEU A 6 3.12 -8.21 14.41
CA LEU A 6 3.93 -7.46 15.39
C LEU A 6 3.08 -6.52 16.25
N VAL A 7 2.11 -5.89 15.64
CA VAL A 7 1.22 -4.92 16.27
C VAL A 7 0.23 -5.58 17.23
N ALA A 8 -0.40 -6.69 16.82
CA ALA A 8 -1.23 -7.50 17.71
C ALA A 8 -0.41 -8.08 18.87
N HIS A 9 0.84 -8.47 18.61
CA HIS A 9 1.77 -8.96 19.63
C HIS A 9 2.16 -7.85 20.62
N LEU A 10 2.42 -6.64 20.16
CA LEU A 10 2.72 -5.50 21.03
C LEU A 10 1.55 -5.20 21.97
N ALA A 11 0.31 -5.25 21.48
CA ALA A 11 -0.88 -5.09 22.33
C ALA A 11 -0.98 -6.19 23.40
N ALA A 12 -0.71 -7.45 23.04
CA ALA A 12 -0.69 -8.57 23.98
C ALA A 12 0.41 -8.42 25.05
N VAL A 13 1.60 -7.94 24.67
CA VAL A 13 2.72 -7.65 25.58
C VAL A 13 2.41 -6.53 26.55
N LEU A 14 1.80 -5.44 26.06
CA LEU A 14 1.40 -4.33 26.91
C LEU A 14 0.33 -4.75 27.91
N ASP A 15 -0.59 -5.65 27.53
CA ASP A 15 -1.57 -6.22 28.45
C ASP A 15 -0.92 -7.16 29.48
N ALA A 16 -0.01 -8.04 29.05
CA ALA A 16 0.75 -8.91 29.95
C ALA A 16 1.60 -8.11 30.95
N ARG A 17 2.23 -7.01 30.48
CA ARG A 17 3.00 -6.09 31.34
C ARG A 17 2.13 -5.41 32.38
N ARG A 18 0.89 -5.02 32.03
CA ARG A 18 -0.08 -4.44 32.99
C ARG A 18 -0.49 -5.45 34.06
N ARG A 19 -0.57 -6.73 33.70
CA ARG A 19 -0.88 -7.84 34.63
C ARG A 19 0.34 -8.31 35.42
N SER A 20 1.51 -7.69 35.23
CA SER A 20 2.79 -8.08 35.84
C SER A 20 3.20 -9.53 35.57
N ASP A 21 2.79 -10.11 34.44
CA ASP A 21 3.09 -11.49 34.09
C ASP A 21 4.50 -11.59 33.45
N ARG A 22 5.51 -11.79 34.32
CA ARG A 22 6.93 -11.82 33.91
C ARG A 22 7.27 -13.02 33.01
N GLN A 23 6.56 -14.14 33.14
CA GLN A 23 6.82 -15.33 32.31
C GLN A 23 6.41 -15.08 30.87
N VAL A 24 5.24 -14.47 30.64
CA VAL A 24 4.77 -14.12 29.30
C VAL A 24 5.71 -13.12 28.63
N LEU A 25 6.24 -12.15 29.38
CA LEU A 25 7.24 -11.19 28.86
C LEU A 25 8.57 -11.86 28.47
N GLY A 26 9.04 -12.82 29.28
CA GLY A 26 10.26 -13.58 28.99
C GLY A 26 10.12 -14.43 27.72
N ALA A 27 9.06 -15.25 27.65
CA ALA A 27 8.78 -16.08 26.48
C ALA A 27 8.59 -15.25 25.20
N TRP A 28 7.92 -14.09 25.30
CA TRP A 28 7.76 -13.18 24.18
C TRP A 28 9.09 -12.57 23.72
N SER A 29 9.95 -12.14 24.65
CA SER A 29 11.24 -11.54 24.31
C SER A 29 12.14 -12.54 23.58
N ILE A 30 12.12 -13.81 23.99
CA ILE A 30 12.84 -14.90 23.32
C ILE A 30 12.27 -15.13 21.91
N ALA A 31 10.94 -15.18 21.75
CA ALA A 31 10.31 -15.38 20.45
C ALA A 31 10.60 -14.22 19.47
N VAL A 32 10.53 -12.97 19.93
CA VAL A 32 10.84 -11.79 19.11
C VAL A 32 12.32 -11.71 18.79
N GLY A 33 13.20 -11.97 19.77
CA GLY A 33 14.64 -12.05 19.56
C GLY A 33 14.99 -13.09 18.51
N GLY A 34 14.43 -14.30 18.63
CA GLY A 34 14.61 -15.39 17.66
C GLY A 34 14.08 -15.06 16.27
N GLY A 35 12.92 -14.40 16.17
CA GLY A 35 12.34 -13.98 14.89
C GLY A 35 13.07 -12.82 14.22
N LEU A 36 13.62 -11.88 15.00
CA LEU A 36 14.37 -10.73 14.48
C LEU A 36 15.82 -11.08 14.10
N ALA A 37 16.41 -12.10 14.74
CA ALA A 37 17.79 -12.51 14.48
C ALA A 37 18.12 -12.73 12.99
N PRO A 38 17.28 -13.42 12.17
CA PRO A 38 17.54 -13.55 10.73
C PRO A 38 17.08 -12.33 9.91
N VAL A 39 16.10 -11.55 10.40
CA VAL A 39 15.50 -10.43 9.64
C VAL A 39 16.37 -9.18 9.69
N VAL A 40 16.99 -8.89 10.83
CA VAL A 40 17.82 -7.67 10.98
C VAL A 40 19.02 -7.66 10.01
N PRO A 41 19.81 -8.75 9.87
CA PRO A 41 20.88 -8.80 8.87
C PRO A 41 20.37 -8.62 7.44
N LEU A 42 19.22 -9.21 7.10
CA LEU A 42 18.58 -9.03 5.78
C LEU A 42 18.19 -7.58 5.53
N VAL A 43 17.64 -6.86 6.51
CA VAL A 43 17.30 -5.44 6.38
C VAL A 43 18.55 -4.57 6.22
N VAL A 44 19.63 -4.90 6.94
CA VAL A 44 20.93 -4.22 6.80
C VAL A 44 21.54 -4.45 5.42
N LEU A 45 21.48 -5.68 4.90
CA LEU A 45 21.92 -6.01 3.55
C LEU A 45 21.02 -5.38 2.48
N ALA A 46 19.71 -5.35 2.67
CA ALA A 46 18.77 -4.71 1.75
C ALA A 46 18.98 -3.19 1.66
N ARG A 47 19.48 -2.54 2.71
CA ARG A 47 19.82 -1.10 2.68
C ARG A 47 20.93 -0.77 1.67
N THR A 48 21.89 -1.66 1.45
CA THR A 48 22.93 -1.43 0.43
C THR A 48 22.39 -1.63 -0.99
N GLN A 49 21.30 -2.39 -1.14
CA GLN A 49 20.59 -2.60 -2.41
C GLN A 49 19.50 -1.55 -2.69
N ALA A 50 19.11 -0.74 -1.70
CA ALA A 50 18.02 0.24 -1.85
C ALA A 50 18.28 1.27 -2.97
N GLN A 51 19.56 1.55 -3.28
CA GLN A 51 19.95 2.43 -4.40
C GLN A 51 19.68 1.81 -5.78
N GLN A 52 19.46 0.50 -5.90
CA GLN A 52 19.10 -0.16 -7.16
C GLN A 52 17.63 0.09 -7.55
N ILE A 53 16.81 0.59 -6.63
CA ILE A 53 15.42 1.04 -6.86
C ILE A 53 15.35 2.58 -6.81
N ALA A 54 16.41 3.29 -7.23
CA ALA A 54 16.46 4.76 -7.28
C ALA A 54 15.38 5.38 -8.18
N TRP A 55 14.67 4.57 -8.96
CA TRP A 55 13.57 5.00 -9.81
C TRP A 55 12.25 5.19 -9.05
N ASN A 56 12.11 4.69 -7.82
CA ASN A 56 10.92 4.88 -7.01
C ASN A 56 11.25 5.86 -5.87
N THR A 57 11.23 7.16 -6.15
CA THR A 57 11.33 8.21 -5.12
C THR A 57 9.90 8.55 -4.66
N PRO A 58 9.38 7.94 -3.58
CA PRO A 58 8.04 8.25 -3.11
C PRO A 58 7.95 9.74 -2.76
N ALA A 59 7.14 10.47 -3.50
CA ALA A 59 6.75 11.82 -3.17
C ALA A 59 5.60 11.80 -2.16
N TRP A 60 5.41 12.91 -1.44
CA TRP A 60 4.24 13.08 -0.57
C TRP A 60 2.91 12.87 -1.30
N ASN A 61 2.88 13.18 -2.60
CA ASN A 61 1.72 12.95 -3.46
C ASN A 61 1.38 11.46 -3.61
N ASP A 62 2.38 10.57 -3.64
CA ASP A 62 2.17 9.12 -3.74
C ASP A 62 1.58 8.58 -2.44
N ILE A 63 2.04 9.08 -1.29
CA ILE A 63 1.49 8.74 0.03
C ILE A 63 0.03 9.21 0.15
N ALA A 64 -0.28 10.41 -0.34
CA ALA A 64 -1.64 10.95 -0.32
C ALA A 64 -2.59 10.18 -1.26
N ALA A 65 -2.08 9.67 -2.39
CA ALA A 65 -2.83 8.84 -3.34
C ALA A 65 -3.00 7.38 -2.86
N MET A 66 -2.18 6.93 -1.92
CA MET A 66 -2.10 5.53 -1.47
C MET A 66 -3.45 4.93 -1.02
N PRO A 67 -4.30 5.61 -0.24
CA PRO A 67 -5.61 5.06 0.11
C PRO A 67 -6.50 4.84 -1.10
N TYR A 68 -6.37 5.65 -2.16
CA TYR A 68 -7.07 5.40 -3.40
C TYR A 68 -6.47 4.21 -4.15
N MET A 69 -5.13 4.14 -4.28
CA MET A 69 -4.47 3.02 -4.96
C MET A 69 -4.83 1.66 -4.34
N LEU A 70 -5.07 1.64 -3.03
CA LEU A 70 -5.49 0.47 -2.28
C LEU A 70 -6.89 -0.04 -2.66
N PHE A 71 -7.87 0.86 -2.76
CA PHE A 71 -9.27 0.49 -3.01
C PHE A 71 -9.70 0.64 -4.47
N ARG A 72 -8.89 1.29 -5.31
CA ARG A 72 -9.16 1.65 -6.71
C ARG A 72 -10.50 2.36 -6.93
N SER A 73 -11.10 2.91 -5.88
CA SER A 73 -12.40 3.59 -5.92
C SER A 73 -12.46 4.67 -4.84
N PRO A 74 -12.72 5.95 -5.22
CA PRO A 74 -12.76 7.04 -4.25
C PRO A 74 -13.93 6.86 -3.27
N VAL A 75 -15.05 6.29 -3.72
CA VAL A 75 -16.23 6.01 -2.89
C VAL A 75 -15.87 4.99 -1.82
N VAL A 76 -15.22 3.88 -2.20
CA VAL A 76 -14.83 2.82 -1.25
C VAL A 76 -13.82 3.35 -0.24
N THR A 77 -12.82 4.12 -0.70
CA THR A 77 -11.84 4.79 0.19
C THR A 77 -12.54 5.70 1.19
N ALA A 78 -13.46 6.56 0.73
CA ALA A 78 -14.18 7.49 1.59
C ALA A 78 -15.05 6.78 2.64
N VAL A 79 -15.77 5.72 2.24
CA VAL A 79 -16.59 4.92 3.15
C VAL A 79 -15.72 4.19 4.18
N ALA A 80 -14.64 3.55 3.74
CA ALA A 80 -13.76 2.79 4.62
C ALA A 80 -13.06 3.69 5.64
N LEU A 81 -12.43 4.78 5.19
CA LEU A 81 -11.73 5.71 6.07
C LEU A 81 -12.70 6.52 6.95
N GLY A 82 -13.83 6.96 6.40
CA GLY A 82 -14.86 7.69 7.14
C GLY A 82 -15.48 6.84 8.25
N GLY A 83 -15.86 5.61 7.94
CA GLY A 83 -16.39 4.66 8.92
C GLY A 83 -15.35 4.32 10.00
N ALA A 84 -14.09 4.10 9.61
CA ALA A 84 -12.99 3.88 10.53
C ALA A 84 -12.78 5.05 11.50
N GLY A 85 -12.74 6.28 10.97
CA GLY A 85 -12.61 7.51 11.76
C GLY A 85 -13.75 7.69 12.75
N VAL A 86 -14.99 7.43 12.33
CA VAL A 86 -16.17 7.45 13.19
C VAL A 86 -16.04 6.47 14.36
N ALA A 87 -15.64 5.22 14.09
CA ALA A 87 -15.49 4.20 15.12
C ALA A 87 -14.44 4.61 16.16
N LEU A 88 -13.32 5.19 15.71
CA LEU A 88 -12.26 5.70 16.57
C LEU A 88 -12.73 6.88 17.42
N VAL A 89 -13.35 7.90 16.83
CA VAL A 89 -13.87 9.06 17.56
C VAL A 89 -14.89 8.64 18.62
N ALA A 90 -15.79 7.72 18.28
CA ALA A 90 -16.76 7.17 19.23
C ALA A 90 -16.07 6.44 20.40
N ALA A 91 -15.00 5.69 20.13
CA ALA A 91 -14.19 5.04 21.16
C ALA A 91 -13.47 6.05 22.06
N PHE A 92 -12.88 7.11 21.49
CA PHE A 92 -12.20 8.16 22.26
C PHE A 92 -13.14 8.98 23.13
N ARG A 93 -14.33 9.36 22.64
CA ARG A 93 -15.32 10.11 23.42
C ARG A 93 -15.80 9.36 24.67
N ARG A 94 -16.04 8.05 24.55
CA ARG A 94 -16.39 7.20 25.70
C ARG A 94 -15.29 7.16 26.75
N ARG A 95 -14.02 7.20 26.33
CA ARG A 95 -12.89 7.19 27.27
C ARG A 95 -12.81 8.46 28.11
N ARG A 96 -13.09 9.63 27.53
CA ARG A 96 -13.12 10.92 28.25
C ARG A 96 -14.32 11.06 29.18
N GLY A 97 -15.47 10.49 28.84
CA GLY A 97 -16.66 10.56 29.70
C GLY A 97 -16.62 9.64 30.93
N ASN A 98 -15.64 8.74 31.00
CA ASN A 98 -15.43 7.82 32.12
C ASN A 98 -14.33 8.31 33.08
N GLU A 99 -13.81 9.52 32.91
CA GLU A 99 -13.02 10.14 33.96
C GLU A 99 -13.97 10.37 35.13
N PRO A 100 -13.76 9.68 36.28
CA PRO A 100 -14.62 9.86 37.43
C PRO A 100 -14.60 11.34 37.77
N ASP A 101 -15.79 11.95 37.82
CA ASP A 101 -15.94 13.28 38.38
C ASP A 101 -15.23 13.25 39.74
N PRO A 102 -14.27 14.15 40.01
CA PRO A 102 -13.65 14.26 41.33
C PRO A 102 -14.72 14.80 42.30
N GLY A 103 -15.68 13.94 42.61
CA GLY A 103 -16.80 14.20 43.49
C GLY A 103 -16.30 14.31 44.93
N PRO A 104 -16.98 15.13 45.74
CA PRO A 104 -16.46 15.63 46.99
C PRO A 104 -16.55 14.58 48.10
N GLY A 105 -15.41 14.03 48.49
CA GLY A 105 -15.18 13.44 49.81
C GLY A 105 -15.99 12.18 50.17
N PRO A 106 -15.52 11.40 51.16
CA PRO A 106 -16.17 10.17 51.56
C PRO A 106 -17.42 10.47 52.41
N ASP A 107 -18.61 10.26 51.83
CA ASP A 107 -19.82 10.08 52.63
C ASP A 107 -19.95 8.60 52.99
N PHE A 108 -19.65 8.29 54.24
CA PHE A 108 -19.71 6.96 54.82
C PHE A 108 -21.15 6.60 55.13
N GLY A 109 -21.74 5.70 54.33
CA GLY A 109 -22.84 4.86 54.80
C GLY A 109 -24.03 4.77 53.87
N SER A 110 -24.07 3.72 53.05
CA SER A 110 -25.28 2.89 52.89
C SER A 110 -24.99 1.68 52.01
N ASP A 111 -25.26 0.50 52.55
CA ASP A 111 -25.30 -0.81 51.89
C ASP A 111 -25.95 -0.75 50.50
N SER A 112 -25.16 -0.93 49.45
CA SER A 112 -25.66 -1.06 48.07
C SER A 112 -25.29 -2.43 47.53
N ARG A 113 -26.28 -3.33 47.53
CA ARG A 113 -26.15 -4.69 46.96
C ARG A 113 -25.72 -4.62 45.48
N PRO A 114 -24.80 -5.50 45.05
CA PRO A 114 -24.32 -5.52 43.67
C PRO A 114 -25.41 -6.06 42.73
N GLY A 115 -25.98 -5.17 41.92
CA GLY A 115 -26.92 -5.53 40.85
C GLY A 115 -26.21 -6.28 39.71
N PRO A 116 -26.81 -7.36 39.17
CA PRO A 116 -26.23 -8.11 38.05
C PRO A 116 -26.44 -7.34 36.75
N GLY A 117 -25.37 -7.05 36.01
CA GLY A 117 -25.49 -6.62 34.60
C GLY A 117 -24.63 -5.44 34.14
N SER A 118 -23.53 -5.10 34.81
CA SER A 118 -22.56 -4.13 34.27
C SER A 118 -21.71 -4.75 33.16
N ASP A 119 -22.33 -4.93 32.00
CA ASP A 119 -21.71 -5.38 30.75
C ASP A 119 -20.90 -4.22 30.11
N THR A 120 -19.90 -3.71 30.85
CA THR A 120 -19.05 -2.58 30.44
C THR A 120 -17.72 -3.00 29.82
N ARG A 121 -17.55 -4.27 29.41
CA ARG A 121 -16.30 -4.81 28.84
C ARG A 121 -16.19 -4.72 27.31
N LEU A 122 -16.84 -3.73 26.68
CA LEU A 122 -16.70 -3.46 25.25
C LEU A 122 -15.45 -2.65 24.80
N PRO A 123 -14.78 -1.80 25.61
CA PRO A 123 -13.70 -0.96 25.09
C PRO A 123 -12.42 -1.74 24.74
N THR A 124 -12.17 -2.89 25.37
CA THR A 124 -10.93 -3.66 25.21
C THR A 124 -10.78 -4.30 23.82
N ARG A 125 -11.88 -4.52 23.10
CA ARG A 125 -11.87 -5.26 21.82
C ARG A 125 -11.63 -4.38 20.58
N LEU A 126 -11.79 -3.06 20.68
CA LEU A 126 -11.58 -2.16 19.52
C LEU A 126 -10.10 -1.80 19.32
N THR A 127 -9.32 -1.75 20.40
CA THR A 127 -7.89 -1.44 20.35
C THR A 127 -7.10 -2.32 19.38
N PRO A 128 -7.21 -3.67 19.40
CA PRO A 128 -6.44 -4.50 18.47
C PRO A 128 -6.84 -4.28 17.01
N VAL A 129 -8.13 -4.05 16.72
CA VAL A 129 -8.62 -3.81 15.35
C VAL A 129 -8.17 -2.44 14.84
N ALA A 130 -8.28 -1.40 15.66
CA ALA A 130 -7.78 -0.07 15.35
C ALA A 130 -6.27 -0.08 15.08
N LEU A 131 -5.52 -0.77 15.94
CA LEU A 131 -4.08 -0.89 15.82
C LEU A 131 -3.71 -1.70 14.56
N TRP A 132 -4.44 -2.78 14.26
CA TRP A 132 -4.25 -3.56 13.03
C TRP A 132 -4.51 -2.73 11.76
N ALA A 133 -5.53 -1.88 11.76
CA ALA A 133 -5.87 -1.02 10.63
C ALA A 133 -4.86 0.12 10.43
N LEU A 134 -4.45 0.79 11.51
CA LEU A 134 -3.65 2.02 11.43
C LEU A 134 -2.14 1.79 11.44
N ALA A 135 -1.65 0.77 12.15
CA ALA A 135 -0.22 0.65 12.37
C ALA A 135 0.59 0.42 11.08
N PRO A 136 0.14 -0.39 10.10
CA PRO A 136 0.88 -0.53 8.85
C PRO A 136 0.90 0.78 8.06
N PHE A 137 -0.20 1.54 8.07
CA PHE A 137 -0.25 2.84 7.40
C PHE A 137 0.73 3.84 8.04
N LEU A 138 0.68 3.99 9.36
CA LEU A 138 1.60 4.87 10.09
C LEU A 138 3.05 4.45 9.92
N LEU A 139 3.31 3.15 9.91
CA LEU A 139 4.65 2.63 9.67
C LEU A 139 5.12 2.88 8.24
N THR A 140 4.25 2.75 7.24
CA THR A 140 4.56 3.15 5.86
C THR A 140 4.92 4.62 5.80
N VAL A 141 4.12 5.51 6.39
CA VAL A 141 4.44 6.95 6.41
C VAL A 141 5.77 7.22 7.12
N ALA A 142 6.00 6.58 8.28
CA ALA A 142 7.22 6.77 9.06
C ALA A 142 8.46 6.22 8.35
N THR A 143 8.34 5.13 7.60
CA THR A 143 9.47 4.47 6.95
C THR A 143 9.59 4.77 5.46
N ALA A 144 8.64 5.47 4.84
CA ALA A 144 8.64 5.79 3.41
C ALA A 144 9.96 6.43 2.95
N ARG A 145 10.56 7.28 3.80
CA ARG A 145 11.85 7.93 3.52
C ARG A 145 13.05 6.96 3.53
N TRP A 146 12.98 5.84 4.27
CA TRP A 146 14.10 4.92 4.48
C TRP A 146 13.95 3.57 3.78
N LEU A 147 12.72 3.08 3.66
CA LEU A 147 12.36 1.78 3.13
C LEU A 147 11.40 2.02 1.96
N HIS A 148 11.95 2.06 0.76
CA HIS A 148 11.17 2.13 -0.50
C HIS A 148 10.39 0.82 -0.77
N LEU A 149 10.33 -0.07 0.22
CA LEU A 149 9.87 -1.47 0.16
C LEU A 149 8.40 -1.65 0.55
N LEU A 150 7.75 -0.64 1.16
CA LEU A 150 6.33 -0.75 1.53
C LEU A 150 5.43 -0.33 0.37
N LEU A 151 5.45 -1.14 -0.68
CA LEU A 151 4.51 -1.08 -1.80
C LEU A 151 3.06 -1.20 -1.30
N ASP A 152 2.12 -0.65 -2.07
CA ASP A 152 0.65 -0.79 -1.92
C ASP A 152 0.19 -2.19 -1.50
N ARG A 153 0.90 -3.23 -1.95
CA ARG A 153 0.64 -4.63 -1.64
C ARG A 153 0.70 -4.94 -0.14
N CYS A 154 1.54 -4.24 0.62
CA CYS A 154 1.59 -4.41 2.08
C CYS A 154 0.39 -3.81 2.80
N LEU A 155 -0.27 -2.81 2.20
CA LEU A 155 -1.50 -2.23 2.73
C LEU A 155 -2.75 -3.03 2.38
N LEU A 156 -2.73 -3.91 1.36
CA LEU A 156 -3.84 -4.83 1.09
C LEU A 156 -4.25 -5.64 2.33
N PHE A 157 -3.29 -5.92 3.21
CA PHE A 157 -3.54 -6.63 4.46
C PHE A 157 -4.24 -5.81 5.55
N THR A 158 -4.32 -4.49 5.40
CA THR A 158 -5.11 -3.60 6.27
C THR A 158 -6.55 -3.45 5.81
N VAL A 159 -6.86 -3.83 4.56
CA VAL A 159 -8.21 -3.68 3.99
C VAL A 159 -9.27 -4.38 4.83
N PRO A 160 -9.13 -5.65 5.26
CA PRO A 160 -10.14 -6.29 6.09
C PRO A 160 -10.33 -5.59 7.44
N ALA A 161 -9.25 -5.09 8.05
CA ALA A 161 -9.29 -4.34 9.31
C ALA A 161 -10.07 -3.03 9.16
N LEU A 162 -9.80 -2.30 8.07
CA LEU A 162 -10.50 -1.07 7.72
C LEU A 162 -11.98 -1.31 7.46
N ILE A 163 -12.32 -2.39 6.74
CA ILE A 163 -13.72 -2.78 6.50
C ILE A 163 -14.42 -3.10 7.82
N LEU A 164 -13.82 -3.90 8.70
CA LEU A 164 -14.41 -4.21 10.00
C LEU A 164 -14.63 -2.95 10.84
N LEU A 165 -13.63 -2.07 10.89
CA LEU A 165 -13.72 -0.82 11.62
C LEU A 165 -14.79 0.11 11.03
N ALA A 166 -14.91 0.15 9.70
CA ALA A 166 -15.95 0.88 9.00
C ALA A 166 -17.34 0.33 9.30
N THR A 167 -17.54 -0.98 9.23
CA THR A 167 -18.81 -1.65 9.56
C THR A 167 -19.25 -1.35 10.99
N ILE A 168 -18.33 -1.41 11.96
CA ILE A 168 -18.61 -1.03 13.36
C ILE A 168 -19.01 0.45 13.46
N GLY A 169 -18.30 1.33 12.74
CA GLY A 169 -18.61 2.76 12.68
C GLY A 169 -20.01 3.02 12.12
N ILE A 170 -20.35 2.38 11.00
CA ILE A 170 -21.64 2.50 10.30
C ILE A 170 -22.78 1.99 11.18
N HIS A 171 -22.65 0.82 11.80
CA HIS A 171 -23.68 0.26 12.70
C HIS A 171 -23.98 1.18 13.90
N ARG A 172 -22.96 1.86 14.43
CA ARG A 172 -23.17 2.84 15.52
C ARG A 172 -23.83 4.11 15.04
N PHE A 173 -23.71 4.42 13.76
CA PHE A 173 -24.24 5.62 13.14
C PHE A 173 -25.70 5.48 12.72
N THR A 174 -26.10 4.32 12.20
CA THR A 174 -27.49 4.04 11.80
C THR A 174 -28.47 4.14 12.96
N ALA A 175 -28.00 4.03 14.20
CA ALA A 175 -28.80 4.25 15.40
C ALA A 175 -29.20 5.72 15.66
N ARG A 176 -28.68 6.71 14.90
CA ARG A 176 -28.99 8.14 15.10
C ARG A 176 -29.24 8.89 13.77
N PRO A 177 -30.51 9.15 13.39
CA PRO A 177 -30.88 9.61 12.04
C PRO A 177 -30.30 10.99 11.67
N GLN A 178 -30.15 11.90 12.64
CA GLN A 178 -29.56 13.23 12.38
C GLN A 178 -28.06 13.15 12.01
N VAL A 179 -27.35 12.18 12.57
CA VAL A 179 -25.92 12.02 12.30
C VAL A 179 -25.73 11.31 10.96
N VAL A 180 -26.60 10.36 10.62
CA VAL A 180 -26.66 9.75 9.27
C VAL A 180 -26.77 10.80 8.17
N ARG A 181 -27.69 11.78 8.32
CA ARG A 181 -27.79 12.89 7.34
C ARG A 181 -26.47 13.64 7.19
N ARG A 182 -25.80 13.99 8.29
CA ARG A 182 -24.52 14.73 8.26
C ARG A 182 -23.37 13.92 7.64
N VAL A 183 -23.31 12.62 7.90
CA VAL A 183 -22.30 11.75 7.27
C VAL A 183 -22.61 11.52 5.81
N ALA A 184 -23.86 11.35 5.42
CA ALA A 184 -24.24 11.27 4.02
C ALA A 184 -23.84 12.55 3.27
N THR A 185 -24.11 13.74 3.81
CA THR A 185 -23.64 15.00 3.18
C THR A 185 -22.11 15.11 3.16
N ALA A 186 -21.41 14.70 4.21
CA ALA A 186 -19.95 14.71 4.23
C ALA A 186 -19.36 13.73 3.19
N LEU A 187 -19.95 12.55 3.04
CA LEU A 187 -19.52 11.54 2.07
C LEU A 187 -19.77 12.04 0.64
N VAL A 188 -20.93 12.63 0.38
CA VAL A 188 -21.24 13.28 -0.92
C VAL A 188 -20.27 14.43 -1.20
N ALA A 189 -19.94 15.25 -0.20
CA ALA A 189 -18.98 16.34 -0.35
C ALA A 189 -17.55 15.83 -0.64
N VAL A 190 -17.13 14.75 0.02
CA VAL A 190 -15.84 14.09 -0.26
C VAL A 190 -15.85 13.52 -1.68
N ILE A 191 -16.88 12.77 -2.08
CA ILE A 191 -17.00 12.23 -3.43
C ILE A 191 -16.99 13.35 -4.48
N ALA A 192 -17.71 14.44 -4.23
CA ALA A 192 -17.74 15.62 -5.10
C ALA A 192 -16.38 16.33 -5.17
N ALA A 193 -15.64 16.42 -4.07
CA ALA A 193 -14.28 16.99 -4.04
C ALA A 193 -13.27 16.15 -4.83
N PHE A 194 -13.52 14.83 -4.98
CA PHE A 194 -12.72 13.92 -5.80
C PHE A 194 -13.25 13.75 -7.24
N ALA A 195 -14.43 14.31 -7.58
CA ALA A 195 -14.97 14.29 -8.94
C ALA A 195 -14.13 15.02 -10.00
N PRO A 196 -13.45 16.16 -9.72
CA PRO A 196 -12.58 16.81 -10.71
C PRO A 196 -11.22 16.14 -10.87
N PHE A 197 -10.92 15.06 -10.13
CA PHE A 197 -9.71 14.30 -10.33
C PHE A 197 -9.84 13.53 -11.64
N ASP A 198 -9.01 13.85 -12.64
CA ASP A 198 -9.04 13.19 -13.95
C ASP A 198 -8.55 11.75 -13.80
N TRP A 199 -9.48 10.86 -13.49
CA TRP A 199 -9.23 9.42 -13.24
C TRP A 199 -8.59 8.73 -14.43
N SER A 200 -8.76 9.29 -15.62
CA SER A 200 -8.10 8.80 -16.82
C SER A 200 -6.58 8.92 -16.75
N ALA A 201 -6.03 9.82 -15.92
CA ALA A 201 -4.60 9.96 -15.68
C ALA A 201 -4.03 8.90 -14.70
N VAL A 202 -4.90 8.22 -13.94
CA VAL A 202 -4.52 7.15 -13.01
C VAL A 202 -4.71 5.76 -13.64
N THR A 203 -5.71 5.60 -14.51
CA THR A 203 -5.92 4.35 -15.26
C THR A 203 -5.07 4.26 -16.50
N ARG A 204 -4.81 5.39 -17.19
CA ARG A 204 -3.70 5.45 -18.14
C ARG A 204 -2.44 5.50 -17.29
N ASN A 205 -1.47 4.63 -17.58
CA ASN A 205 -0.21 4.53 -16.85
C ASN A 205 0.70 5.74 -17.15
N THR A 206 0.11 6.94 -17.22
CA THR A 206 0.72 8.22 -17.55
C THR A 206 1.19 8.89 -16.26
N LEU A 207 1.92 8.15 -15.41
CA LEU A 207 2.83 8.83 -14.51
C LEU A 207 3.75 9.65 -15.43
N PRO A 208 3.86 10.98 -15.28
CA PRO A 208 4.57 11.85 -16.23
C PRO A 208 6.06 11.50 -16.47
N ARG A 209 6.58 10.48 -15.78
CA ARG A 209 7.96 10.00 -15.82
C ARG A 209 8.09 8.51 -16.11
N GLU A 210 6.99 7.75 -16.22
CA GLU A 210 7.05 6.34 -16.58
C GLU A 210 6.67 6.13 -18.05
N PRO A 211 7.45 5.36 -18.83
CA PRO A 211 7.08 5.03 -20.19
C PRO A 211 5.82 4.16 -20.23
N ASP A 212 4.89 4.48 -21.13
CA ASP A 212 3.70 3.67 -21.38
C ASP A 212 4.06 2.45 -22.24
N TYR A 213 4.62 1.43 -21.60
CA TYR A 213 5.04 0.20 -22.29
C TYR A 213 3.87 -0.57 -22.89
N HIS A 214 2.65 -0.38 -22.41
CA HIS A 214 1.47 -1.02 -22.97
C HIS A 214 1.13 -0.42 -24.34
N SER A 215 1.09 0.92 -24.45
CA SER A 215 0.89 1.57 -25.75
C SER A 215 2.02 1.26 -26.72
N VAL A 216 3.28 1.24 -26.26
CA VAL A 216 4.42 0.84 -27.10
C VAL A 216 4.28 -0.61 -27.56
N ALA A 217 3.84 -1.53 -26.69
CA ALA A 217 3.61 -2.92 -27.06
C ALA A 217 2.50 -3.05 -28.12
N LEU A 218 1.42 -2.27 -28.01
CA LEU A 218 0.35 -2.25 -29.02
C LEU A 218 0.87 -1.75 -30.38
N GLU A 219 1.69 -0.70 -30.40
CA GLU A 219 2.34 -0.20 -31.62
C GLU A 219 3.28 -1.25 -32.23
N VAL A 220 4.12 -1.89 -31.40
CA VAL A 220 4.98 -3.00 -31.82
C VAL A 220 4.16 -4.14 -32.43
N LEU A 221 3.08 -4.57 -31.76
CA LEU A 221 2.23 -5.66 -32.26
C LEU A 221 1.50 -5.31 -33.55
N ALA A 222 1.18 -4.03 -33.76
CA ALA A 222 0.49 -3.55 -34.96
C ALA A 222 1.41 -3.52 -36.19
N ASP A 223 2.68 -3.16 -36.00
CA ASP A 223 3.61 -2.91 -37.10
C ASP A 223 4.65 -4.03 -37.31
N GLN A 224 4.77 -4.98 -36.36
CA GLN A 224 5.76 -6.06 -36.47
C GLN A 224 5.52 -6.97 -37.67
N ARG A 225 6.63 -7.40 -38.28
CA ARG A 225 6.66 -8.43 -39.34
C ARG A 225 7.48 -9.63 -38.89
N PRO A 226 7.21 -10.82 -39.46
CA PRO A 226 8.06 -11.99 -39.22
C PRO A 226 9.52 -11.68 -39.59
N GLY A 227 10.43 -11.84 -38.61
CA GLY A 227 11.86 -11.55 -38.78
C GLY A 227 12.31 -10.22 -38.19
N ASP A 228 11.39 -9.35 -37.78
CA ASP A 228 11.75 -8.09 -37.13
C ASP A 228 12.40 -8.32 -35.76
N GLY A 229 13.35 -7.44 -35.43
CA GLY A 229 14.03 -7.42 -34.16
C GLY A 229 13.74 -6.14 -33.35
N ILE A 230 13.64 -6.27 -32.03
CA ILE A 230 13.61 -5.13 -31.11
C ILE A 230 15.00 -4.98 -30.49
N ALA A 231 15.52 -3.74 -30.50
CA ALA A 231 16.69 -3.38 -29.72
C ALA A 231 16.24 -2.56 -28.51
N TYR A 232 16.42 -3.12 -27.32
CA TYR A 232 16.24 -2.36 -26.09
C TYR A 232 17.48 -1.49 -25.86
N THR A 233 17.28 -0.21 -25.56
CA THR A 233 18.37 0.60 -25.00
C THR A 233 18.83 -0.01 -23.67
N HIS A 234 20.09 0.20 -23.28
CA HIS A 234 20.85 -0.27 -22.09
C HIS A 234 20.18 -0.14 -20.70
N ARG A 235 18.88 0.15 -20.60
CA ARG A 235 18.09 0.12 -19.38
C ARG A 235 17.28 -1.18 -19.31
N LEU A 236 17.42 -1.91 -18.20
CA LEU A 236 16.76 -3.20 -17.93
C LEU A 236 15.22 -3.14 -17.85
N LYS A 237 14.66 -1.95 -17.64
CA LYS A 237 13.22 -1.74 -17.42
C LYS A 237 12.40 -1.97 -18.70
N PRO A 238 12.72 -1.31 -19.83
CA PRO A 238 12.03 -1.54 -21.10
C PRO A 238 11.90 -3.00 -21.50
N ARG A 239 13.00 -3.77 -21.41
CA ARG A 239 13.02 -5.19 -21.80
C ARG A 239 11.98 -6.01 -21.03
N ARG A 240 12.00 -5.93 -19.69
CA ARG A 240 11.06 -6.71 -18.85
C ARG A 240 9.62 -6.24 -18.98
N ALA A 241 9.41 -4.93 -19.10
CA ALA A 241 8.06 -4.39 -19.24
C ALA A 241 7.45 -4.80 -20.59
N LEU A 242 8.19 -4.66 -21.70
CA LEU A 242 7.72 -5.10 -23.02
C LEU A 242 7.59 -6.62 -23.12
N ASP A 243 8.50 -7.41 -22.53
CA ASP A 243 8.36 -8.88 -22.51
C ASP A 243 7.09 -9.33 -21.76
N PHE A 244 6.70 -8.60 -20.72
CA PHE A 244 5.43 -8.83 -20.03
C PHE A 244 4.22 -8.45 -20.89
N GLU A 245 4.22 -7.29 -21.54
CA GLU A 245 3.10 -6.82 -22.36
C GLU A 245 2.92 -7.68 -23.63
N LEU A 246 4.02 -8.10 -24.25
CA LEU A 246 4.03 -8.95 -25.45
C LEU A 246 3.83 -10.44 -25.14
N ARG A 247 3.47 -10.80 -23.90
CA ARG A 247 3.55 -12.19 -23.45
C ARG A 247 2.62 -13.16 -24.18
N GLU A 248 1.47 -12.66 -24.62
CA GLU A 248 0.39 -13.42 -25.28
C GLU A 248 0.49 -13.39 -26.82
N GLY A 249 1.42 -12.62 -27.39
CA GLY A 249 1.52 -12.38 -28.84
C GLY A 249 2.82 -12.88 -29.47
N PRO A 250 2.98 -12.72 -30.80
CA PRO A 250 4.27 -12.92 -31.45
C PRO A 250 5.27 -11.92 -30.86
N ARG A 251 6.40 -12.42 -30.36
CA ARG A 251 7.45 -11.58 -29.76
C ARG A 251 8.56 -11.33 -30.77
N PRO A 252 8.89 -10.07 -31.08
CA PRO A 252 10.06 -9.75 -31.87
C PRO A 252 11.31 -10.26 -31.18
N ARG A 253 12.28 -10.69 -31.97
CA ARG A 253 13.55 -11.18 -31.42
C ARG A 253 14.31 -9.99 -30.83
N ASP A 254 14.83 -10.14 -29.62
CA ASP A 254 15.75 -9.15 -29.08
C ASP A 254 17.06 -9.18 -29.88
N ALA A 255 17.28 -8.13 -30.69
CA ALA A 255 18.38 -8.06 -31.64
C ALA A 255 19.74 -7.99 -30.93
N LEU A 256 19.78 -7.43 -29.71
CA LEU A 256 21.00 -7.21 -28.94
C LEU A 256 21.25 -8.29 -27.90
N LEU A 257 20.31 -9.21 -27.68
CA LEU A 257 20.45 -10.27 -26.69
C LEU A 257 21.52 -11.28 -27.11
N HIS A 258 22.57 -11.36 -26.29
CA HIS A 258 23.62 -12.36 -26.35
C HIS A 258 23.32 -13.49 -25.36
N ASP A 259 23.19 -13.16 -24.08
CA ASP A 259 22.92 -14.11 -23.00
C ASP A 259 21.60 -13.80 -22.31
N THR A 260 20.77 -14.81 -22.10
CA THR A 260 19.56 -14.66 -21.29
C THR A 260 19.92 -14.51 -19.80
N PRO A 261 19.03 -13.92 -18.98
CA PRO A 261 19.22 -13.88 -17.53
C PRO A 261 19.43 -15.28 -16.93
N GLN A 262 18.78 -16.30 -17.49
CA GLN A 262 18.95 -17.69 -17.07
C GLN A 262 20.35 -18.23 -17.36
N GLN A 263 20.95 -17.85 -18.50
CA GLN A 263 22.31 -18.26 -18.86
C GLN A 263 23.37 -17.58 -17.99
N ARG A 264 23.12 -16.34 -17.55
CA ARG A 264 24.04 -15.58 -16.70
C ARG A 264 23.88 -15.84 -15.20
N ALA A 265 22.80 -16.50 -14.79
CA ALA A 265 22.39 -16.62 -13.39
C ALA A 265 22.30 -15.27 -12.66
N ASP A 266 21.94 -14.21 -13.39
CA ASP A 266 21.65 -12.88 -12.86
C ASP A 266 20.26 -12.41 -13.36
N TYR A 267 19.84 -11.20 -12.95
CA TYR A 267 18.57 -10.62 -13.42
C TYR A 267 18.74 -9.80 -14.71
N GLU A 268 19.91 -9.86 -15.33
CA GLU A 268 20.30 -9.02 -16.46
C GLU A 268 20.46 -9.86 -17.71
N ALA A 269 20.16 -9.28 -18.87
CA ALA A 269 20.45 -9.94 -20.13
C ALA A 269 21.77 -9.39 -20.65
N GLY A 270 22.68 -10.29 -21.05
CA GLY A 270 23.95 -9.91 -21.65
C GLY A 270 23.70 -9.33 -23.03
N GLU A 271 24.14 -8.10 -23.26
CA GLU A 271 24.12 -7.50 -24.59
C GLU A 271 25.34 -7.95 -25.39
N SER A 272 25.18 -8.05 -26.72
CA SER A 272 26.28 -8.41 -27.60
C SER A 272 27.39 -7.34 -27.55
N PRO A 273 28.67 -7.73 -27.39
CA PRO A 273 29.79 -6.78 -27.33
C PRO A 273 30.03 -6.04 -28.65
N ASP A 274 29.59 -6.61 -29.78
CA ASP A 274 29.57 -5.95 -31.08
C ASP A 274 28.13 -5.86 -31.62
N PRO A 275 27.40 -4.78 -31.30
CA PRO A 275 26.03 -4.63 -31.75
C PRO A 275 25.95 -4.49 -33.28
N ARG A 276 27.02 -4.03 -33.96
CA ARG A 276 27.02 -3.80 -35.41
C ARG A 276 26.93 -5.11 -36.19
N ILE A 277 27.62 -6.15 -35.71
CA ILE A 277 27.57 -7.48 -36.35
C ILE A 277 26.17 -8.09 -36.23
N ARG A 278 25.52 -7.92 -35.08
CA ARG A 278 24.14 -8.38 -34.87
C ARG A 278 23.11 -7.55 -35.66
N TRP A 279 23.38 -6.26 -35.92
CA TRP A 279 22.52 -5.37 -36.71
C TRP A 279 22.45 -5.73 -38.19
N ALA A 280 23.50 -6.33 -38.77
CA ALA A 280 23.60 -6.55 -40.21
C ALA A 280 22.54 -7.49 -40.82
N GLY A 281 21.81 -8.25 -39.97
CA GLY A 281 20.79 -9.21 -40.42
C GLY A 281 19.35 -8.89 -40.04
N ALA A 282 19.08 -7.79 -39.31
CA ALA A 282 17.74 -7.49 -38.80
C ALA A 282 17.18 -6.19 -39.42
N GLN A 283 15.93 -6.24 -39.92
CA GLN A 283 15.18 -5.01 -40.17
C GLN A 283 14.76 -4.46 -38.80
N LEU A 284 15.30 -3.30 -38.46
CA LEU A 284 15.16 -2.70 -37.15
C LEU A 284 13.89 -1.86 -37.09
N MET A 285 12.99 -2.23 -36.19
CA MET A 285 11.90 -1.35 -35.81
C MET A 285 12.43 -0.33 -34.80
N THR A 286 12.88 0.82 -35.31
CA THR A 286 13.27 1.94 -34.44
C THR A 286 12.03 2.71 -34.04
N THR A 287 11.36 2.25 -32.98
CA THR A 287 10.39 3.10 -32.28
C THR A 287 11.19 3.96 -31.32
N PRO A 288 11.37 5.27 -31.57
CA PRO A 288 11.98 6.11 -30.57
C PRO A 288 11.10 6.06 -29.33
N LEU A 289 11.59 5.45 -28.25
CA LEU A 289 11.07 5.62 -26.89
C LEU A 289 11.38 7.06 -26.44
N GLN A 290 10.91 8.05 -27.20
CA GLN A 290 10.98 9.44 -26.81
C GLN A 290 9.98 9.60 -25.66
N PRO A 291 10.38 10.16 -24.50
CA PRO A 291 9.42 10.49 -23.47
C PRO A 291 8.35 11.38 -24.09
N TYR A 292 7.11 10.90 -24.03
CA TYR A 292 5.92 11.47 -24.67
C TYR A 292 5.83 12.97 -24.39
N ARG A 293 6.36 13.81 -25.29
CA ARG A 293 6.04 15.23 -25.33
C ARG A 293 4.75 15.28 -26.14
N ALA A 294 3.61 15.30 -25.45
CA ALA A 294 2.30 15.33 -26.07
C ALA A 294 2.30 16.36 -27.21
N ARG A 295 2.33 15.89 -28.46
CA ARG A 295 2.09 16.75 -29.62
C ARG A 295 0.64 17.19 -29.47
N PRO A 296 0.33 18.50 -29.36
CA PRO A 296 -1.06 18.92 -29.44
C PRO A 296 -1.59 18.43 -30.78
N ARG A 297 -2.67 17.63 -30.75
CA ARG A 297 -3.42 17.29 -31.96
C ARG A 297 -4.00 18.59 -32.49
N GLY A 298 -3.26 19.27 -33.36
CA GLY A 298 -3.78 20.34 -34.19
C GLY A 298 -4.83 19.74 -35.12
N GLY A 299 -6.06 20.21 -34.96
CA GLY A 299 -7.16 19.83 -35.85
C GLY A 299 -6.90 20.27 -37.28
N HIS A 300 -7.29 19.40 -38.20
CA HIS A 300 -7.72 19.77 -39.54
C HIS A 300 -9.24 19.84 -39.55
#